data_AF-A0A0T0PXL6-F1
#
_entry.id   AF-A0A0T0PXL6-F1
#
_cell.length_a   1.000
_cell.length_b   1.000
_cell.length_c   1.000
_cell.angle_alpha   90.00
_cell.angle_beta   90.00
_cell.angle_gamma   90.00
#
_symmetry.space_group_name_H-M   'P 1'
#
loop_
_entity.id
_entity.type
_entity.pdbx_description
1 polymer ?
#
loop_
_entity_poly.entity_id
_entity_poly.type
_entity_poly.pdbx_seq_one_letter_code
_entity_poly.pdbx_strand_id
1 'polypeptide(L)'
;MHLPLIALCLTGADRAAPFTVVETGQGFAHLDDALMSVRGQDATVLIAPGTYRECAIQQAGRITFKAAQPGSVVFDGTACEGKAAFVLRGQGSTVDGIVFRNMRVEDGNGAGIRIELGDLTVRNSMFLDSQEGILGATDQRTRIAIDRSTFAGLGQCDETPDCAHSVYVGTGGGVTITNSRFERGRGGHYVKIRAPRVDIADNSFDDTAGRKTNYMIDLPEGATGRIAGNMFVQGTHKENWSGLIVVAAEARKYRSAGLVVEGNTATLAPGQEKGPAFVANASGDRLAVGANRLGPGIKAYEAR
;
A
#
# COMPACT_ATOMS: atom_id res chain seq x y z
N MET A 1 29.65 -64.34 -19.13
CA MET A 1 29.92 -62.90 -19.34
C MET A 1 28.77 -62.14 -18.68
N HIS A 2 28.91 -61.77 -17.40
CA HIS A 2 27.86 -61.06 -16.64
C HIS A 2 28.27 -59.59 -16.54
N LEU A 3 27.51 -58.71 -17.21
CA LEU A 3 27.60 -57.27 -17.01
C LEU A 3 26.83 -56.90 -15.73
N PRO A 4 27.42 -56.14 -14.80
CA PRO A 4 26.67 -55.57 -13.68
C PRO A 4 25.95 -54.31 -14.15
N LEU A 5 24.65 -54.25 -13.86
CA LEU A 5 23.82 -53.06 -14.03
C LEU A 5 24.15 -52.09 -12.89
N ILE A 6 24.80 -50.97 -13.20
CA ILE A 6 25.03 -49.89 -12.24
C ILE A 6 23.75 -49.06 -12.17
N ALA A 7 23.00 -49.21 -11.09
CA ALA A 7 21.87 -48.33 -10.78
C ALA A 7 22.40 -46.99 -10.28
N LEU A 8 22.22 -45.95 -11.09
CA LEU A 8 22.54 -44.57 -10.71
C LEU A 8 21.39 -44.03 -9.86
N CYS A 9 21.57 -44.00 -8.53
CA CYS A 9 20.65 -43.28 -7.65
C CYS A 9 20.82 -41.76 -7.90
N LEU A 10 19.88 -41.17 -8.62
CA LEU A 10 19.69 -39.72 -8.65
C LEU A 10 19.17 -39.30 -7.28
N THR A 11 20.04 -38.75 -6.44
CA THR A 11 19.61 -38.02 -5.24
C THR A 11 18.91 -36.75 -5.71
N GLY A 12 17.58 -36.69 -5.55
CA GLY A 12 16.85 -35.44 -5.67
C GLY A 12 17.42 -34.46 -4.66
N ALA A 13 17.84 -33.27 -5.11
CA ALA A 13 18.17 -32.20 -4.18
C ALA A 13 16.92 -31.92 -3.33
N ASP A 14 17.01 -32.11 -2.02
CA ASP A 14 16.02 -31.60 -1.09
C ASP A 14 15.92 -30.10 -1.33
N ARG A 15 14.87 -29.70 -2.06
CA ARG A 15 14.59 -28.28 -2.26
C ARG A 15 14.31 -27.72 -0.87
N ALA A 16 15.19 -26.83 -0.41
CA ALA A 16 14.95 -26.09 0.81
C ALA A 16 13.55 -25.48 0.77
N ALA A 17 12.80 -25.70 1.84
CA ALA A 17 11.40 -25.31 1.90
C ALA A 17 11.28 -23.77 1.73
N PRO A 18 10.34 -23.29 0.91
CA PRO A 18 10.26 -21.87 0.57
C PRO A 18 9.89 -20.95 1.73
N PHE A 19 9.25 -21.48 2.78
CA PHE A 19 8.82 -20.70 3.94
C PHE A 19 9.48 -21.27 5.18
N THR A 20 10.27 -20.47 5.89
CA THR A 20 10.97 -20.89 7.11
C THR A 20 10.52 -20.04 8.28
N VAL A 21 10.06 -20.68 9.36
CA VAL A 21 9.87 -20.00 10.65
C VAL A 21 11.25 -19.83 11.29
N VAL A 22 11.74 -18.60 11.36
CA VAL A 22 13.13 -18.29 11.76
C VAL A 22 13.41 -18.77 13.19
N GLU A 23 12.44 -18.63 14.07
CA GLU A 23 12.56 -18.95 15.49
C GLU A 23 12.77 -20.45 15.74
N THR A 24 12.28 -21.32 14.85
CA THR A 24 12.39 -22.78 14.98
C THR A 24 13.33 -23.40 13.96
N GLY A 25 13.67 -22.68 12.89
CA GLY A 25 14.36 -23.20 11.71
C GLY A 25 13.50 -24.17 10.88
N GLN A 26 12.23 -24.35 11.22
CA GLN A 26 11.36 -25.29 10.51
C GLN A 26 10.93 -24.72 9.17
N GLY A 27 11.15 -25.52 8.12
CA GLY A 27 10.75 -25.22 6.75
C GLY A 27 9.39 -25.83 6.39
N PHE A 28 8.62 -25.11 5.57
CA PHE A 28 7.29 -25.48 5.11
C PHE A 28 7.14 -25.28 3.61
N ALA A 29 6.38 -26.16 2.96
CA ALA A 29 6.08 -26.08 1.54
C ALA A 29 5.09 -24.96 1.21
N HIS A 30 4.16 -24.68 2.13
CA HIS A 30 3.12 -23.65 1.98
C HIS A 30 3.19 -22.61 3.09
N LEU A 31 2.81 -21.37 2.77
CA LEU A 31 2.85 -20.27 3.73
C LEU A 31 1.87 -20.49 4.89
N ASP A 32 0.68 -21.01 4.60
CA ASP A 32 -0.33 -21.29 5.63
C ASP A 32 0.14 -22.35 6.64
N ASP A 33 0.90 -23.35 6.20
CA ASP A 33 1.48 -24.36 7.11
C ASP A 33 2.48 -23.72 8.09
N ALA A 34 3.30 -22.77 7.60
CA ALA A 34 4.21 -22.01 8.45
C ALA A 34 3.42 -21.20 9.49
N LEU A 35 2.34 -20.53 9.09
CA LEU A 35 1.50 -19.74 10.00
C LEU A 35 0.78 -20.61 11.04
N MET A 36 0.23 -21.75 10.63
CA MET A 36 -0.41 -22.70 11.54
C MET A 36 0.58 -23.27 12.57
N SER A 37 1.83 -23.50 12.17
CA SER A 37 2.88 -24.05 13.06
C SER A 37 3.20 -23.15 14.25
N VAL A 38 3.03 -21.83 14.08
CA VAL A 38 3.32 -20.80 15.10
C VAL A 38 2.28 -20.80 16.22
N ARG A 39 1.09 -21.40 16.00
CA ARG A 39 0.01 -21.53 17.01
C ARG A 39 -0.36 -20.20 17.67
N GLY A 40 -0.37 -19.12 16.87
CA GLY A 40 -0.75 -17.77 17.31
C GLY A 40 0.30 -17.03 18.15
N GLN A 41 1.51 -17.58 18.29
CA GLN A 41 2.66 -16.86 18.85
C GLN A 41 3.23 -15.83 17.87
N ASP A 42 4.19 -15.04 18.33
CA ASP A 42 4.95 -14.13 17.48
C ASP A 42 5.99 -14.92 16.69
N ALA A 43 6.18 -14.60 15.41
CA ALA A 43 7.14 -15.29 14.56
C ALA A 43 7.57 -14.48 13.34
N THR A 44 8.68 -14.92 12.75
CA THR A 44 9.20 -14.43 11.48
C THR A 44 9.16 -15.55 10.46
N VAL A 45 8.40 -15.37 9.39
CA VAL A 45 8.43 -16.23 8.21
C VAL A 45 9.38 -15.63 7.18
N LEU A 46 10.54 -16.27 7.02
CA LEU A 46 11.49 -15.98 5.96
C LEU A 46 11.05 -16.69 4.68
N ILE A 47 10.89 -15.93 3.60
CA ILE A 47 10.37 -16.42 2.32
C ILE A 47 11.49 -16.44 1.28
N ALA A 48 11.78 -17.62 0.72
CA ALA A 48 12.79 -17.80 -0.31
C ALA A 48 12.39 -17.10 -1.63
N PRO A 49 13.35 -16.76 -2.50
CA PRO A 49 13.03 -16.22 -3.83
C PRO A 49 12.08 -17.11 -4.63
N GLY A 50 11.06 -16.52 -5.25
CA GLY A 50 10.06 -17.28 -6.00
C GLY A 50 8.84 -16.47 -6.42
N THR A 51 8.02 -17.09 -7.26
CA THR A 51 6.66 -16.62 -7.56
C THR A 51 5.66 -17.60 -6.98
N TYR A 52 4.76 -17.09 -6.14
CA TYR A 52 3.82 -17.84 -5.34
C TYR A 52 2.40 -17.53 -5.79
N ARG A 53 1.64 -18.59 -6.07
CA ARG A 53 0.19 -18.56 -6.28
C ARG A 53 -0.51 -19.06 -5.02
N GLU A 54 -0.13 -18.45 -3.90
CA GLU A 54 -0.66 -18.70 -2.57
C GLU A 54 -1.17 -17.39 -2.00
N CYS A 55 -1.93 -17.47 -0.93
CA CYS A 55 -2.32 -16.33 -0.12
C CYS A 55 -2.16 -16.72 1.35
N ALA A 56 -2.27 -15.76 2.27
CA ALA A 56 -2.10 -16.00 3.70
C ALA A 56 -3.17 -15.31 4.52
N ILE A 57 -3.60 -16.00 5.58
CA ILE A 57 -4.48 -15.43 6.60
C ILE A 57 -3.75 -15.48 7.94
N GLN A 58 -3.31 -14.32 8.43
CA GLN A 58 -2.76 -14.20 9.78
C GLN A 58 -3.91 -14.02 10.78
N GLN A 59 -4.24 -15.05 11.55
CA GLN A 59 -5.33 -14.99 12.53
C GLN A 59 -4.91 -14.42 13.90
N ALA A 60 -3.64 -14.52 14.27
CA ALA A 60 -3.14 -14.17 15.61
C ALA A 60 -1.65 -13.81 15.59
N GLY A 61 -1.11 -13.45 16.77
CA GLY A 61 0.30 -13.15 16.98
C GLY A 61 0.79 -11.89 16.26
N ARG A 62 2.07 -11.60 16.44
CA ARG A 62 2.82 -10.62 15.64
C ARG A 62 3.67 -11.37 14.62
N ILE A 63 3.30 -11.27 13.35
CA ILE A 63 3.99 -12.00 12.29
C ILE A 63 4.80 -11.05 11.40
N THR A 64 6.05 -11.39 11.18
CA THR A 64 6.90 -10.76 10.17
C THR A 64 7.01 -11.67 8.94
N PHE A 65 6.47 -11.21 7.82
CA PHE A 65 6.66 -11.81 6.50
C PHE A 65 7.84 -11.11 5.83
N LYS A 66 8.95 -11.83 5.62
CA LYS A 66 10.18 -11.23 5.13
C LYS A 66 10.71 -12.00 3.91
N ALA A 67 10.90 -11.29 2.81
CA ALA A 67 11.66 -11.82 1.69
C ALA A 67 13.13 -12.03 2.09
N ALA A 68 13.69 -13.19 1.78
CA ALA A 68 15.11 -13.47 2.01
C ALA A 68 16.03 -12.48 1.28
N GLN A 69 15.58 -12.05 0.09
CA GLN A 69 16.15 -10.94 -0.66
C GLN A 69 15.00 -9.99 -1.06
N PRO A 70 15.05 -8.70 -0.70
CA PRO A 70 14.00 -7.75 -1.09
C PRO A 70 13.75 -7.74 -2.60
N GLY A 71 12.48 -7.80 -3.00
CA GLY A 71 12.04 -7.83 -4.40
C GLY A 71 12.09 -9.20 -5.07
N SER A 72 12.63 -10.24 -4.41
CA SER A 72 12.75 -11.58 -5.01
C SER A 72 11.55 -12.50 -4.79
N VAL A 73 10.57 -12.06 -3.98
CA VAL A 73 9.38 -12.83 -3.59
C VAL A 73 8.17 -12.16 -4.21
N VAL A 74 7.46 -12.87 -5.09
CA VAL A 74 6.28 -12.36 -5.81
C VAL A 74 5.06 -13.18 -5.44
N PHE A 75 4.04 -12.56 -4.88
CA PHE A 75 2.69 -13.11 -4.78
C PHE A 75 1.87 -12.62 -5.98
N ASP A 76 1.35 -13.57 -6.78
CA ASP A 76 0.81 -13.27 -8.11
C ASP A 76 -0.62 -13.79 -8.30
N GLY A 77 -1.58 -12.88 -8.24
CA GLY A 77 -2.98 -13.10 -8.61
C GLY A 77 -3.84 -13.95 -7.67
N THR A 78 -3.27 -14.56 -6.64
CA THR A 78 -4.04 -15.37 -5.67
C THR A 78 -4.47 -14.54 -4.46
N ALA A 79 -5.77 -14.54 -4.17
CA ALA A 79 -6.36 -13.84 -3.04
C ALA A 79 -7.13 -14.79 -2.12
N CYS A 80 -6.95 -14.60 -0.81
CA CYS A 80 -7.70 -15.27 0.24
C CYS A 80 -9.01 -14.52 0.51
N GLU A 81 -10.08 -15.28 0.77
CA GLU A 81 -11.42 -14.76 1.12
C GLU A 81 -12.03 -13.77 0.12
N GLY A 82 -11.60 -13.80 -1.14
CA GLY A 82 -12.00 -12.78 -2.11
C GLY A 82 -11.54 -11.36 -1.73
N LYS A 83 -10.45 -11.23 -0.95
CA LYS A 83 -9.97 -9.94 -0.42
C LYS A 83 -8.57 -9.59 -0.90
N ALA A 84 -7.56 -10.37 -0.52
CA ALA A 84 -6.16 -10.00 -0.72
C ALA A 84 -5.22 -11.20 -0.72
N ALA A 85 -3.98 -11.02 -1.22
CA ALA A 85 -2.93 -12.00 -1.00
C ALA A 85 -2.70 -12.21 0.50
N PHE A 86 -2.52 -11.14 1.27
CA PHE A 86 -2.34 -11.23 2.73
C PHE A 86 -3.55 -10.60 3.45
N VAL A 87 -4.30 -11.41 4.20
CA VAL A 87 -5.39 -10.96 5.07
C VAL A 87 -4.93 -11.01 6.51
N LEU A 88 -4.79 -9.85 7.15
CA LEU A 88 -4.04 -9.68 8.38
C LEU A 88 -4.95 -9.27 9.56
N ARG A 89 -5.05 -10.16 10.55
CA ARG A 89 -5.93 -10.03 11.74
C ARG A 89 -5.20 -10.25 13.08
N GLY A 90 -3.87 -10.30 13.06
CA GLY A 90 -3.07 -10.51 14.27
C GLY A 90 -2.94 -9.27 15.14
N GLN A 91 -2.08 -9.37 16.16
CA GLN A 91 -1.73 -8.26 17.05
C GLN A 91 -0.81 -7.23 16.38
N GLY A 92 -0.14 -7.63 15.30
CA GLY A 92 0.65 -6.78 14.45
C GLY A 92 1.25 -7.56 13.28
N SER A 93 1.61 -6.85 12.22
CA SER A 93 2.11 -7.48 11.00
C SER A 93 3.25 -6.64 10.42
N THR A 94 4.33 -7.30 10.00
CA THR A 94 5.39 -6.68 9.20
C THR A 94 5.51 -7.37 7.86
N VAL A 95 5.54 -6.61 6.77
CA VAL A 95 5.77 -7.10 5.41
C VAL A 95 7.02 -6.39 4.87
N ASP A 96 8.09 -7.14 4.64
CA ASP A 96 9.41 -6.62 4.25
C ASP A 96 9.91 -7.28 2.96
N GLY A 97 10.07 -6.48 1.91
CA GLY A 97 10.71 -6.92 0.68
C GLY A 97 9.84 -7.72 -0.28
N ILE A 98 8.52 -7.73 -0.11
CA ILE A 98 7.61 -8.60 -0.88
C ILE A 98 6.96 -7.82 -2.02
N VAL A 99 6.82 -8.48 -3.18
CA VAL A 99 6.09 -7.97 -4.34
C VAL A 99 4.71 -8.62 -4.39
N PHE A 100 3.66 -7.82 -4.47
CA PHE A 100 2.29 -8.25 -4.72
C PHE A 100 1.87 -7.75 -6.09
N ARG A 101 1.34 -8.63 -6.94
CA ARG A 101 0.87 -8.21 -8.26
C ARG A 101 -0.36 -8.93 -8.77
N ASN A 102 -1.06 -8.28 -9.70
CA ASN A 102 -2.23 -8.83 -10.39
C ASN A 102 -3.36 -9.25 -9.44
N MET A 103 -3.47 -8.62 -8.27
CA MET A 103 -4.53 -8.95 -7.30
C MET A 103 -5.85 -8.40 -7.81
N ARG A 104 -6.77 -9.32 -8.11
CA ARG A 104 -8.11 -9.03 -8.63
C ARG A 104 -9.11 -9.97 -7.97
N VAL A 105 -10.19 -9.42 -7.46
CA VAL A 105 -11.31 -10.15 -6.86
C VAL A 105 -12.63 -9.59 -7.39
N GLU A 106 -13.73 -10.31 -7.12
CA GLU A 106 -15.03 -10.06 -7.74
C GLU A 106 -15.63 -8.69 -7.40
N ASP A 107 -15.44 -8.21 -6.17
CA ASP A 107 -16.00 -6.92 -5.71
C ASP A 107 -15.19 -5.69 -6.18
N GLY A 108 -14.11 -5.89 -6.92
CA GLY A 108 -13.28 -4.80 -7.43
C GLY A 108 -12.20 -4.31 -6.48
N ASN A 109 -12.01 -4.93 -5.31
CA ASN A 109 -11.10 -4.47 -4.24
C ASN A 109 -9.97 -5.46 -3.90
N GLY A 110 -9.48 -6.19 -4.90
CA GLY A 110 -8.42 -7.18 -4.73
C GLY A 110 -7.09 -6.55 -4.37
N ALA A 111 -6.61 -6.78 -3.14
CA ALA A 111 -5.43 -6.10 -2.60
C ALA A 111 -4.20 -7.00 -2.49
N GLY A 112 -3.01 -6.40 -2.41
CA GLY A 112 -1.83 -7.10 -1.89
C GLY A 112 -2.00 -7.40 -0.39
N ILE A 113 -2.45 -6.42 0.38
CA ILE A 113 -2.71 -6.55 1.81
C ILE A 113 -4.13 -6.08 2.13
N ARG A 114 -4.90 -6.91 2.84
CA ARG A 114 -6.09 -6.53 3.59
C ARG A 114 -5.75 -6.48 5.08
N ILE A 115 -5.62 -5.29 5.65
CA ILE A 115 -5.38 -5.12 7.09
C ILE A 115 -6.71 -4.94 7.83
N GLU A 116 -7.04 -5.86 8.73
CA GLU A 116 -8.30 -5.82 9.48
C GLU A 116 -8.07 -5.49 10.96
N LEU A 117 -6.97 -5.96 11.55
CA LEU A 117 -6.62 -5.72 12.96
C LEU A 117 -5.10 -5.54 13.14
N GLY A 118 -4.73 -4.91 14.25
CA GLY A 118 -3.34 -4.76 14.67
C GLY A 118 -2.55 -3.67 13.93
N ASP A 119 -1.32 -3.43 14.40
CA ASP A 119 -0.38 -2.52 13.74
C ASP A 119 0.12 -3.14 12.43
N LEU A 120 0.39 -2.30 11.43
CA LEU A 120 0.99 -2.73 10.16
C LEU A 120 2.27 -1.96 9.89
N THR A 121 3.35 -2.68 9.56
CA THR A 121 4.58 -2.10 8.99
C THR A 121 4.83 -2.72 7.63
N VAL A 122 4.92 -1.89 6.59
CA VAL A 122 5.29 -2.31 5.23
C VAL A 122 6.56 -1.60 4.83
N ARG A 123 7.57 -2.34 4.40
CA ARG A 123 8.84 -1.77 3.96
C ARG A 123 9.42 -2.49 2.76
N ASN A 124 10.13 -1.74 1.92
CA ASN A 124 10.85 -2.27 0.75
C ASN A 124 9.97 -3.13 -0.17
N SER A 125 8.66 -2.89 -0.20
CA SER A 125 7.67 -3.76 -0.85
C SER A 125 7.13 -3.10 -2.10
N MET A 126 6.56 -3.90 -3.01
CA MET A 126 6.00 -3.41 -4.27
C MET A 126 4.59 -3.94 -4.46
N PHE A 127 3.68 -3.06 -4.89
CA PHE A 127 2.28 -3.36 -5.19
C PHE A 127 2.01 -2.95 -6.63
N LEU A 128 1.78 -3.94 -7.50
CA LEU A 128 1.84 -3.77 -8.94
C LEU A 128 0.59 -4.29 -9.65
N ASP A 129 -0.01 -3.47 -10.50
CA ASP A 129 -1.01 -3.91 -11.48
C ASP A 129 -2.21 -4.69 -10.88
N SER A 130 -2.58 -4.33 -9.64
CA SER A 130 -3.71 -4.85 -8.87
C SER A 130 -4.87 -3.86 -8.80
N GLN A 131 -6.04 -4.32 -8.38
CA GLN A 131 -7.15 -3.43 -8.04
C GLN A 131 -6.79 -2.50 -6.88
N GLU A 132 -6.28 -3.05 -5.78
CA GLU A 132 -5.81 -2.33 -4.59
C GLU A 132 -4.34 -2.67 -4.29
N GLY A 133 -3.64 -1.75 -3.63
CA GLY A 133 -2.34 -2.06 -3.01
C GLY A 133 -2.55 -2.56 -1.58
N ILE A 134 -2.96 -1.65 -0.70
CA ILE A 134 -3.27 -1.92 0.71
C ILE A 134 -4.65 -1.37 1.00
N LEU A 135 -5.53 -2.23 1.49
CA LEU A 135 -6.89 -1.87 1.87
C LEU A 135 -7.19 -2.31 3.31
N GLY A 136 -7.90 -1.50 4.08
CA GLY A 136 -8.33 -1.91 5.41
C GLY A 136 -8.92 -0.79 6.24
N ALA A 137 -9.84 -1.10 7.15
CA ALA A 137 -10.37 -0.10 8.06
C ALA A 137 -10.69 -0.74 9.41
N THR A 138 -10.35 -0.04 10.48
CA THR A 138 -10.68 -0.45 11.85
C THR A 138 -10.86 0.81 12.72
N ASP A 139 -11.73 0.74 13.73
CA ASP A 139 -11.85 1.81 14.72
C ASP A 139 -10.77 1.71 15.81
N GLN A 140 -9.99 0.62 15.83
CA GLN A 140 -8.89 0.45 16.77
C GLN A 140 -7.82 1.53 16.60
N ARG A 141 -7.14 1.88 17.69
CA ARG A 141 -6.03 2.85 17.68
C ARG A 141 -4.71 2.20 17.24
N THR A 142 -4.67 1.70 16.01
CA THR A 142 -3.51 1.03 15.43
C THR A 142 -2.60 2.01 14.68
N ARG A 143 -1.34 1.65 14.53
CA ARG A 143 -0.38 2.39 13.69
C ARG A 143 -0.16 1.64 12.38
N ILE A 144 -0.20 2.38 11.29
CA ILE A 144 0.17 1.88 9.96
C ILE A 144 1.38 2.68 9.48
N ALA A 145 2.48 2.00 9.22
CA ALA A 145 3.71 2.59 8.70
C ALA A 145 4.06 1.94 7.36
N ILE A 146 4.25 2.75 6.32
CA ILE A 146 4.64 2.33 4.98
C ILE A 146 5.89 3.11 4.60
N ASP A 147 6.99 2.41 4.29
CA ASP A 147 8.27 3.03 4.03
C ASP A 147 8.97 2.40 2.83
N ARG A 148 9.69 3.19 2.03
CA ARG A 148 10.49 2.71 0.87
C ARG A 148 9.74 1.71 -0.01
N SER A 149 8.47 1.96 -0.31
CA SER A 149 7.62 1.04 -1.06
C SER A 149 7.13 1.63 -2.37
N THR A 150 6.80 0.77 -3.34
CA THR A 150 6.32 1.20 -4.67
C THR A 150 4.89 0.75 -4.91
N PHE A 151 4.07 1.65 -5.41
CA PHE A 151 2.67 1.46 -5.78
C PHE A 151 2.51 1.88 -7.24
N ALA A 152 2.33 0.91 -8.14
CA ALA A 152 2.34 1.19 -9.58
C ALA A 152 1.26 0.40 -10.33
N GLY A 153 0.50 1.08 -11.18
CA GLY A 153 -0.55 0.39 -11.95
C GLY A 153 -1.76 -0.02 -11.12
N LEU A 154 -2.02 0.63 -9.98
CA LEU A 154 -3.10 0.27 -9.07
C LEU A 154 -4.38 1.08 -9.31
N GLY A 155 -5.50 0.57 -8.83
CA GLY A 155 -6.81 1.22 -8.86
C GLY A 155 -7.69 0.77 -10.03
N GLN A 156 -9.00 0.88 -9.82
CA GLN A 156 -10.03 0.77 -10.85
C GLN A 156 -11.17 1.74 -10.52
N CYS A 157 -11.94 2.19 -11.52
CA CYS A 157 -13.18 2.96 -11.34
C CYS A 157 -14.27 2.55 -12.35
N ASP A 158 -14.01 1.50 -13.12
CA ASP A 158 -14.82 1.03 -14.24
C ASP A 158 -15.03 -0.48 -14.23
N GLU A 159 -14.44 -1.18 -13.27
CA GLU A 159 -14.65 -2.62 -13.09
C GLU A 159 -15.85 -2.89 -12.20
N THR A 160 -15.98 -2.11 -11.11
CA THR A 160 -17.13 -2.13 -10.18
C THR A 160 -17.56 -0.70 -9.82
N PRO A 161 -18.74 -0.49 -9.18
CA PRO A 161 -19.23 0.86 -8.89
C PRO A 161 -18.32 1.69 -7.97
N ASP A 162 -17.64 1.04 -7.03
CA ASP A 162 -16.73 1.70 -6.11
C ASP A 162 -15.31 1.67 -6.68
N CYS A 163 -14.64 2.82 -6.66
CA CYS A 163 -13.25 2.88 -7.09
C CYS A 163 -12.31 2.20 -6.08
N ALA A 164 -11.34 1.45 -6.59
CA ALA A 164 -10.18 0.98 -5.83
C ALA A 164 -9.01 1.98 -5.89
N HIS A 165 -8.10 1.94 -4.93
CA HIS A 165 -7.05 2.91 -4.68
C HIS A 165 -5.65 2.26 -4.66
N SER A 166 -4.58 3.04 -4.44
CA SER A 166 -3.26 2.42 -4.17
C SER A 166 -3.10 2.07 -2.70
N VAL A 167 -3.38 3.02 -1.81
CA VAL A 167 -3.46 2.81 -0.36
C VAL A 167 -4.77 3.39 0.13
N TYR A 168 -5.64 2.55 0.67
CA TYR A 168 -6.85 2.95 1.34
C TYR A 168 -6.92 2.34 2.73
N VAL A 169 -6.56 3.13 3.74
CA VAL A 169 -6.59 2.67 5.13
C VAL A 169 -7.35 3.59 6.08
N GLY A 170 -8.03 3.00 7.05
CA GLY A 170 -8.71 3.69 8.15
C GLY A 170 -8.29 3.14 9.51
N THR A 171 -7.97 4.02 10.45
CA THR A 171 -7.60 3.65 11.84
C THR A 171 -7.92 4.78 12.82
N GLY A 172 -8.21 4.44 14.08
CA GLY A 172 -8.29 5.40 15.18
C GLY A 172 -6.93 5.91 15.68
N GLY A 173 -5.82 5.36 15.15
CA GLY A 173 -4.45 5.71 15.52
C GLY A 173 -3.80 6.68 14.53
N GLY A 174 -2.75 6.24 13.83
CA GLY A 174 -2.00 7.13 12.93
C GLY A 174 -1.41 6.38 11.74
N VAL A 175 -1.25 7.12 10.64
CA VAL A 175 -0.70 6.58 9.39
C VAL A 175 0.53 7.36 8.98
N THR A 176 1.64 6.65 8.77
CA THR A 176 2.89 7.21 8.25
C THR A 176 3.20 6.58 6.90
N ILE A 177 3.44 7.40 5.89
CA ILE A 177 3.87 6.96 4.55
C ILE A 177 5.10 7.77 4.15
N THR A 178 6.24 7.10 4.05
CA THR A 178 7.53 7.75 3.82
C THR A 178 8.30 7.12 2.67
N ASN A 179 9.11 7.94 1.99
CA ASN A 179 10.11 7.48 1.02
C ASN A 179 9.55 6.55 -0.07
N SER A 180 8.25 6.67 -0.38
CA SER A 180 7.52 5.74 -1.23
C SER A 180 7.17 6.37 -2.57
N ARG A 181 6.92 5.52 -3.56
CA ARG A 181 6.66 5.92 -4.94
C ARG A 181 5.28 5.46 -5.39
N PHE A 182 4.52 6.39 -5.92
CA PHE A 182 3.18 6.19 -6.47
C PHE A 182 3.19 6.61 -7.93
N GLU A 183 2.83 5.71 -8.84
CA GLU A 183 2.83 6.03 -10.27
C GLU A 183 1.82 5.23 -11.08
N ARG A 184 1.59 5.67 -12.34
CA ARG A 184 0.86 4.88 -13.34
C ARG A 184 -0.50 4.37 -12.84
N GLY A 185 -1.16 5.15 -11.97
CA GLY A 185 -2.46 4.79 -11.42
C GLY A 185 -3.49 4.53 -12.51
N ARG A 186 -4.43 3.62 -12.25
CA ARG A 186 -5.44 3.15 -13.20
C ARG A 186 -6.88 3.48 -12.78
N GLY A 187 -7.05 4.00 -11.57
CA GLY A 187 -8.31 4.40 -10.98
C GLY A 187 -8.08 4.99 -9.59
N GLY A 188 -9.10 5.65 -9.03
CA GLY A 188 -9.14 6.04 -7.63
C GLY A 188 -7.99 6.94 -7.17
N HIS A 189 -7.84 7.08 -5.85
CA HIS A 189 -6.79 7.88 -5.24
C HIS A 189 -5.49 7.10 -5.14
N TYR A 190 -4.35 7.80 -5.18
CA TYR A 190 -3.09 7.15 -4.79
C TYR A 190 -3.10 6.86 -3.29
N VAL A 191 -3.42 7.85 -2.45
CA VAL A 191 -3.49 7.67 -1.00
C VAL A 191 -4.83 8.20 -0.49
N LYS A 192 -5.64 7.35 0.14
CA LYS A 192 -6.90 7.71 0.82
C LYS A 192 -6.86 7.27 2.28
N ILE A 193 -6.80 8.21 3.22
CA ILE A 193 -6.56 7.90 4.64
C ILE A 193 -7.68 8.41 5.54
N ARG A 194 -8.26 7.53 6.35
CA ARG A 194 -9.19 7.87 7.43
C ARG A 194 -8.53 7.67 8.80
N ALA A 195 -7.75 8.66 9.23
CA ALA A 195 -7.06 8.61 10.51
C ALA A 195 -6.91 10.01 11.14
N PRO A 196 -6.90 10.15 12.48
CA PRO A 196 -6.77 11.45 13.13
C PRO A 196 -5.39 12.10 12.95
N ARG A 197 -4.36 11.30 12.66
CA ARG A 197 -2.97 11.75 12.50
C ARG A 197 -2.32 11.12 11.26
N VAL A 198 -1.66 11.95 10.46
CA VAL A 198 -0.88 11.50 9.30
C VAL A 198 0.52 12.09 9.29
N ASP A 199 1.49 11.33 8.79
CA ASP A 199 2.79 11.85 8.34
C ASP A 199 3.09 11.27 6.95
N ILE A 200 2.88 12.08 5.92
CA ILE A 200 3.08 11.68 4.52
C ILE A 200 4.25 12.50 3.99
N ALA A 201 5.45 11.91 4.00
CA ALA A 201 6.67 12.66 3.76
C ALA A 201 7.63 12.00 2.77
N ASP A 202 8.34 12.84 2.00
CA ASP A 202 9.43 12.42 1.11
C ASP A 202 9.01 11.34 0.09
N ASN A 203 7.74 11.38 -0.34
CA ASN A 203 7.20 10.48 -1.37
C ASN A 203 7.21 11.13 -2.75
N SER A 204 7.15 10.32 -3.80
CA SER A 204 6.93 10.77 -5.18
C SER A 204 5.57 10.29 -5.69
N PHE A 205 4.74 11.20 -6.18
CA PHE A 205 3.49 10.94 -6.87
C PHE A 205 3.62 11.36 -8.33
N ASP A 206 3.78 10.40 -9.23
CA ASP A 206 3.94 10.63 -10.66
C ASP A 206 2.72 10.11 -11.43
N ASP A 207 1.82 11.03 -11.77
CA ASP A 207 0.59 10.72 -12.47
C ASP A 207 0.71 10.94 -13.99
N THR A 208 1.92 11.18 -14.53
CA THR A 208 2.13 11.42 -15.97
C THR A 208 1.65 10.28 -16.85
N ALA A 209 1.84 9.04 -16.40
CA ALA A 209 1.33 7.82 -17.03
C ALA A 209 0.04 7.29 -16.37
N GLY A 210 -0.58 8.10 -15.50
CA GLY A 210 -1.84 7.77 -14.84
C GLY A 210 -3.04 7.91 -15.76
N ARG A 211 -4.10 7.18 -15.45
CA ARG A 211 -5.39 7.24 -16.12
C ARG A 211 -6.52 7.00 -15.13
N LYS A 212 -7.62 7.74 -15.29
CA LYS A 212 -8.80 7.68 -14.42
C LYS A 212 -8.48 7.87 -12.93
N THR A 213 -7.32 8.44 -12.61
CA THR A 213 -6.92 8.67 -11.23
C THR A 213 -7.70 9.86 -10.66
N ASN A 214 -7.90 9.84 -9.35
CA ASN A 214 -8.49 10.89 -8.55
C ASN A 214 -7.37 11.59 -7.76
N TYR A 215 -7.68 12.21 -6.63
CA TYR A 215 -6.68 12.94 -5.82
C TYR A 215 -5.43 12.11 -5.47
N MET A 216 -4.28 12.77 -5.37
CA MET A 216 -3.03 12.10 -4.98
C MET A 216 -3.02 11.77 -3.50
N ILE A 217 -3.48 12.70 -2.68
CA ILE A 217 -3.73 12.48 -1.25
C ILE A 217 -5.15 12.94 -0.96
N ASP A 218 -5.95 12.03 -0.44
CA ASP A 218 -7.29 12.29 0.08
C ASP A 218 -7.33 11.97 1.57
N LEU A 219 -7.69 12.97 2.37
CA LEU A 219 -7.97 12.87 3.80
C LEU A 219 -9.47 13.10 4.00
N PRO A 220 -10.34 12.15 3.58
CA PRO A 220 -11.77 12.38 3.39
C PRO A 220 -12.50 12.83 4.67
N GLU A 221 -11.96 12.49 5.84
CA GLU A 221 -12.54 12.80 7.16
C GLU A 221 -11.80 13.92 7.92
N GLY A 222 -10.79 14.53 7.29
CA GLY A 222 -9.82 15.43 7.92
C GLY A 222 -8.70 14.68 8.64
N ALA A 223 -7.63 15.38 9.03
CA ALA A 223 -6.56 14.88 9.89
C ALA A 223 -5.67 16.02 10.39
N THR A 224 -4.93 15.76 11.47
CA THR A 224 -3.75 16.58 11.86
C THR A 224 -2.45 15.90 11.44
N GLY A 225 -1.32 16.60 11.54
CA GLY A 225 0.00 16.03 11.28
C GLY A 225 0.71 16.74 10.12
N ARG A 226 1.39 16.00 9.25
CA ARG A 226 2.31 16.58 8.27
C ARG A 226 2.19 15.94 6.88
N ILE A 227 2.23 16.79 5.86
CA ILE A 227 2.44 16.41 4.45
C ILE A 227 3.62 17.23 3.95
N ALA A 228 4.81 16.63 3.84
CA ALA A 228 6.03 17.40 3.61
C ALA A 228 7.08 16.75 2.72
N GLY A 229 7.82 17.58 1.97
CA GLY A 229 8.93 17.10 1.14
C GLY A 229 8.52 16.21 -0.03
N ASN A 230 7.22 16.08 -0.32
CA ASN A 230 6.74 15.22 -1.40
C ASN A 230 6.90 15.91 -2.77
N MET A 231 7.08 15.10 -3.81
CA MET A 231 7.05 15.52 -5.20
C MET A 231 5.76 15.05 -5.87
N PHE A 232 5.06 15.97 -6.54
CA PHE A 232 3.81 15.69 -7.25
C PHE A 232 3.91 16.11 -8.71
N VAL A 233 3.50 15.23 -9.63
CA VAL A 233 3.30 15.57 -11.04
C VAL A 233 1.89 15.18 -11.44
N GLN A 234 1.01 16.17 -11.65
CA GLN A 234 -0.37 15.92 -12.04
C GLN A 234 -0.47 15.62 -13.53
N GLY A 235 -0.96 14.42 -13.86
CA GLY A 235 -1.18 13.94 -15.22
C GLY A 235 -2.42 14.53 -15.87
N THR A 236 -2.59 14.28 -17.16
CA THR A 236 -3.68 14.83 -17.99
C THR A 236 -5.00 14.07 -17.84
N HIS A 237 -4.96 12.79 -17.47
CA HIS A 237 -6.10 11.87 -17.54
C HIS A 237 -6.76 11.56 -16.18
N LYS A 238 -6.88 12.57 -15.31
CA LYS A 238 -7.57 12.43 -14.02
C LYS A 238 -9.09 12.52 -14.19
N GLU A 239 -9.82 11.68 -13.48
CA GLU A 239 -11.27 11.83 -13.29
C GLU A 239 -11.52 13.04 -12.41
N ASN A 240 -10.99 13.01 -11.18
CA ASN A 240 -10.98 14.17 -10.30
C ASN A 240 -9.62 14.87 -10.33
N TRP A 241 -9.58 15.94 -11.13
CA TRP A 241 -8.40 16.76 -11.37
C TRP A 241 -8.32 17.98 -10.46
N SER A 242 -9.36 18.29 -9.70
CA SER A 242 -9.57 19.61 -9.08
C SER A 242 -8.61 19.94 -7.93
N GLY A 243 -8.00 18.93 -7.32
CA GLY A 243 -7.05 19.10 -6.22
C GLY A 243 -6.00 17.99 -6.17
N LEU A 244 -4.81 18.29 -5.64
CA LEU A 244 -3.75 17.29 -5.40
C LEU A 244 -3.91 16.67 -4.02
N ILE A 245 -4.02 17.53 -3.00
CA ILE A 245 -4.27 17.18 -1.60
C ILE A 245 -5.67 17.67 -1.23
N VAL A 246 -6.55 16.76 -0.84
CA VAL A 246 -7.94 17.09 -0.47
C VAL A 246 -8.21 16.73 0.98
N VAL A 247 -8.80 17.66 1.71
CA VAL A 247 -8.99 17.54 3.16
C VAL A 247 -10.47 17.70 3.52
N ALA A 248 -11.00 16.70 4.24
CA ALA A 248 -12.34 16.65 4.83
C ALA A 248 -13.49 16.79 3.81
N ALA A 249 -13.31 16.28 2.59
CA ALA A 249 -14.32 16.40 1.54
C ALA A 249 -15.55 15.51 1.73
N GLU A 250 -15.47 14.46 2.54
CA GLU A 250 -16.61 13.55 2.81
C GLU A 250 -17.21 13.78 4.19
N ALA A 251 -16.37 14.01 5.21
CA ALA A 251 -16.82 14.33 6.56
C ALA A 251 -15.77 15.17 7.31
N ARG A 252 -16.20 15.77 8.41
CA ARG A 252 -15.34 16.57 9.32
C ARG A 252 -15.17 15.85 10.66
N LYS A 253 -14.87 14.55 10.62
CA LYS A 253 -14.74 13.70 11.82
C LYS A 253 -13.52 14.10 12.65
N TYR A 254 -12.40 14.40 11.99
CA TYR A 254 -11.18 14.83 12.64
C TYR A 254 -10.91 16.30 12.36
N ARG A 255 -10.48 17.04 13.38
CA ARG A 255 -10.01 18.41 13.20
C ARG A 255 -8.81 18.41 12.27
N SER A 256 -8.74 19.43 11.42
CA SER A 256 -7.62 19.66 10.50
C SER A 256 -6.76 20.87 10.92
N ALA A 257 -7.19 21.63 11.93
CA ALA A 257 -6.34 22.59 12.61
C ALA A 257 -5.12 21.88 13.22
N GLY A 258 -3.93 22.15 12.68
CA GLY A 258 -2.69 21.44 13.01
C GLY A 258 -2.19 20.48 11.93
N LEU A 259 -2.84 20.43 10.76
CA LEU A 259 -2.24 19.85 9.55
C LEU A 259 -1.25 20.85 8.93
N VAL A 260 0.01 20.43 8.84
CA VAL A 260 1.10 21.18 8.22
C VAL A 260 1.36 20.64 6.82
N VAL A 261 1.39 21.53 5.83
CA VAL A 261 1.69 21.18 4.42
C VAL A 261 2.83 22.06 3.92
N GLU A 262 4.05 21.52 3.83
CA GLU A 262 5.26 22.34 3.60
C GLU A 262 6.38 21.60 2.85
N GLY A 263 7.27 22.34 2.20
CA GLY A 263 8.46 21.79 1.55
C GLY A 263 8.16 20.91 0.32
N ASN A 264 6.90 20.80 -0.10
CA ASN A 264 6.53 19.97 -1.24
C ASN A 264 6.84 20.68 -2.57
N THR A 265 7.00 19.90 -3.63
CA THR A 265 7.10 20.39 -5.01
C THR A 265 5.95 19.81 -5.82
N ALA A 266 5.22 20.64 -6.55
CA ALA A 266 4.13 20.19 -7.41
C ALA A 266 4.22 20.81 -8.80
N THR A 267 4.07 20.00 -9.84
CA THR A 267 4.06 20.44 -11.24
C THR A 267 2.93 19.80 -12.01
N LEU A 268 2.58 20.38 -13.16
CA LEU A 268 1.66 19.78 -14.13
C LEU A 268 2.48 19.04 -15.18
N ALA A 269 2.00 17.87 -15.62
CA ALA A 269 2.59 17.16 -16.75
C ALA A 269 2.44 17.98 -18.05
N PRO A 270 3.33 17.78 -19.04
CA PRO A 270 3.16 18.38 -20.36
C PRO A 270 1.75 18.10 -20.93
N GLY A 271 1.10 19.14 -21.47
CA GLY A 271 -0.26 19.04 -22.02
C GLY A 271 -1.39 19.03 -20.99
N GLN A 272 -1.09 19.16 -19.69
CA GLN A 272 -2.14 19.39 -18.69
C GLN A 272 -2.52 20.88 -18.69
N GLU A 273 -3.76 21.16 -19.11
CA GLU A 273 -4.30 22.51 -19.25
C GLU A 273 -5.17 22.94 -18.05
N LYS A 274 -5.51 22.00 -17.16
CA LYS A 274 -6.37 22.27 -16.00
C LYS A 274 -5.57 22.86 -14.85
N GLY A 275 -6.19 23.80 -14.10
CA GLY A 275 -5.57 24.49 -12.97
C GLY A 275 -6.06 24.00 -11.61
N PRO A 276 -5.47 22.93 -11.03
CA PRO A 276 -5.89 22.38 -9.74
C PRO A 276 -5.49 23.26 -8.56
N ALA A 277 -6.13 23.03 -7.42
CA ALA A 277 -5.58 23.43 -6.12
C ALA A 277 -4.51 22.44 -5.66
N PHE A 278 -3.39 22.94 -5.14
CA PHE A 278 -2.41 22.12 -4.44
C PHE A 278 -3.03 21.54 -3.16
N VAL A 279 -3.69 22.39 -2.37
CA VAL A 279 -4.50 21.99 -1.21
C VAL A 279 -5.94 22.48 -1.40
N ALA A 280 -6.89 21.55 -1.44
CA ALA A 280 -8.32 21.85 -1.40
C ALA A 280 -8.88 21.46 -0.02
N ASN A 281 -9.35 22.44 0.74
CA ASN A 281 -9.75 22.26 2.12
C ASN A 281 -11.25 22.47 2.31
N ALA A 282 -11.97 21.38 2.61
CA ALA A 282 -13.38 21.37 2.95
C ALA A 282 -13.64 21.29 4.47
N SER A 283 -12.60 21.34 5.31
CA SER A 283 -12.75 21.19 6.77
C SER A 283 -13.32 22.43 7.47
N GLY A 284 -13.12 23.61 6.89
CA GLY A 284 -13.36 24.90 7.55
C GLY A 284 -12.30 25.29 8.60
N ASP A 285 -11.39 24.39 8.96
CA ASP A 285 -10.25 24.70 9.83
C ASP A 285 -9.14 25.43 9.05
N ARG A 286 -8.41 26.31 9.74
CA ARG A 286 -7.20 26.92 9.19
C ARG A 286 -6.05 25.90 9.20
N LEU A 287 -5.60 25.49 8.01
CA LEU A 287 -4.43 24.64 7.84
C LEU A 287 -3.14 25.46 7.91
N ALA A 288 -2.04 24.83 8.30
CA ALA A 288 -0.70 25.41 8.25
C ALA A 288 -0.04 25.09 6.91
N VAL A 289 -0.48 25.74 5.84
CA VAL A 289 0.14 25.61 4.51
C VAL A 289 1.37 26.53 4.45
N GLY A 290 2.55 25.92 4.56
CA GLY A 290 3.84 26.60 4.56
C GLY A 290 4.39 26.85 3.15
N ALA A 291 5.71 27.04 3.06
CA ALA A 291 6.39 27.25 1.79
C ALA A 291 6.40 25.97 0.95
N ASN A 292 5.77 26.01 -0.23
CA ASN A 292 5.76 24.91 -1.20
C ASN A 292 6.18 25.46 -2.58
N ARG A 293 6.87 24.66 -3.39
CA ARG A 293 7.28 25.02 -4.75
C ARG A 293 6.24 24.54 -5.76
N LEU A 294 5.40 25.46 -6.23
CA LEU A 294 4.31 25.14 -7.14
C LEU A 294 4.63 25.63 -8.55
N GLY A 295 4.54 24.74 -9.52
CA GLY A 295 4.67 25.07 -10.93
C GLY A 295 3.50 25.93 -11.44
N PRO A 296 3.64 26.55 -12.62
CA PRO A 296 2.57 27.35 -13.23
C PRO A 296 1.25 26.59 -13.33
N GLY A 297 0.13 27.31 -13.14
CA GLY A 297 -1.23 26.75 -13.25
C GLY A 297 -1.76 26.09 -11.97
N ILE A 298 -0.91 25.82 -10.97
CA ILE A 298 -1.34 25.25 -9.69
C ILE A 298 -1.69 26.37 -8.69
N LYS A 299 -2.93 26.40 -8.22
CA LYS A 299 -3.36 27.32 -7.16
C LYS A 299 -2.85 26.79 -5.82
N ALA A 300 -2.25 27.63 -5.00
CA ALA A 300 -1.70 27.15 -3.72
C ALA A 300 -2.76 26.56 -2.78
N TYR A 301 -3.95 27.13 -2.78
CA TYR A 301 -5.00 26.78 -1.83
C TYR A 301 -6.38 27.09 -2.39
N GLU A 302 -7.36 26.24 -2.06
CA GLU A 302 -8.77 26.42 -2.33
C GLU A 302 -9.59 26.04 -1.09
N ALA A 303 -10.49 26.93 -0.66
CA ALA A 303 -11.49 26.59 0.36
C ALA A 303 -12.73 26.01 -0.33
N ARG A 304 -13.30 24.95 0.25
CA ARG A 304 -14.51 24.26 -0.22
C ARG A 304 -15.59 24.22 0.84
#